data_AF-A0A4Q2SVM5-F1
#
_entry.id   AF-A0A4Q2SVM5-F1
#
_cell.length_a   1.000
_cell.length_b   1.000
_cell.length_c   1.000
_cell.angle_alpha   90.00
_cell.angle_beta   90.00
_cell.angle_gamma   90.00
#
_symmetry.space_group_name_H-M   'P 1'
#
loop_
_entity.id
_entity.type
_entity.pdbx_description
1 polymer ?
#
loop_
_entity_poly.entity_id
_entity_poly.type
_entity_poly.pdbx_seq_one_letter_code
_entity_poly.pdbx_strand_id
1 'polypeptide(L)'
;MYNLVIGVIAGIILGVLSVAGVWYGGAVYERARLRSELVAVVGQQQQIAAALDLYETDGGRVSSLGDDSAVLGGLVESGFLKSVPPGTWRVRRGGEQIWNPLSIQTLEACAGVNGLVGLPEVCPPCDSETLSRYPACELEEGDV
;
A
#
# COMPACT_ATOMS: atom_id res chain seq x y z
N MET A 1 -41.48 2.68 -35.42
CA MET A 1 -40.29 2.05 -36.05
C MET A 1 -38.99 2.78 -35.72
N TYR A 2 -38.99 4.12 -35.67
CA TYR A 2 -37.81 4.94 -35.36
C TYR A 2 -37.14 4.63 -34.00
N ASN A 3 -37.95 4.40 -32.95
CA ASN A 3 -37.44 4.08 -31.60
C ASN A 3 -36.71 2.72 -31.52
N LEU A 4 -37.09 1.75 -32.36
CA LEU A 4 -36.43 0.44 -32.39
C LEU A 4 -35.04 0.56 -33.04
N VAL A 5 -34.93 1.33 -34.11
CA VAL A 5 -33.66 1.61 -34.79
C VAL A 5 -32.69 2.34 -33.87
N ILE A 6 -33.16 3.39 -33.17
CA ILE A 6 -32.32 4.13 -32.19
C ILE A 6 -31.89 3.20 -31.06
N GLY A 7 -32.78 2.37 -30.52
CA GLY A 7 -32.46 1.44 -29.45
C GLY A 7 -31.38 0.43 -29.85
N VAL A 8 -31.44 -0.11 -31.07
CA VAL A 8 -30.44 -1.05 -31.60
C VAL A 8 -29.09 -0.35 -31.80
N ILE A 9 -29.06 0.84 -32.39
CA ILE A 9 -27.82 1.59 -32.60
C ILE A 9 -27.18 1.96 -31.25
N ALA A 10 -27.97 2.43 -30.28
CA ALA A 10 -27.49 2.74 -28.93
C ALA A 10 -26.94 1.49 -28.23
N GLY A 11 -27.59 0.34 -28.35
CA GLY A 11 -27.11 -0.93 -27.80
C GLY A 11 -25.78 -1.37 -28.41
N ILE A 12 -25.60 -1.23 -29.73
CA ILE A 12 -24.34 -1.55 -30.41
C ILE A 12 -23.22 -0.62 -29.93
N ILE A 13 -23.48 0.69 -29.86
CA ILE A 13 -22.49 1.67 -29.40
C ILE A 13 -22.07 1.37 -27.96
N LEU A 14 -23.04 1.09 -27.07
CA LEU A 14 -22.77 0.78 -25.67
C LEU A 14 -21.98 -0.53 -25.52
N GLY A 15 -22.27 -1.53 -26.35
CA GLY A 15 -21.49 -2.78 -26.42
C GLY A 15 -20.04 -2.54 -26.82
N VAL A 16 -19.80 -1.75 -27.89
CA VAL A 16 -18.44 -1.42 -28.35
C VAL A 16 -17.68 -0.62 -27.31
N LEU A 17 -18.31 0.39 -26.70
CA LEU A 17 -17.69 1.19 -25.64
C LEU A 17 -17.36 0.37 -24.39
N SER A 18 -18.20 -0.61 -24.04
CA SER A 18 -17.93 -1.50 -22.90
C SER A 18 -16.69 -2.36 -23.14
N VAL A 19 -16.56 -2.95 -24.33
CA VAL A 19 -15.37 -3.74 -24.71
C VAL A 19 -14.12 -2.86 -24.76
N ALA A 20 -14.22 -1.67 -25.36
CA ALA A 20 -13.12 -0.71 -25.39
C ALA A 20 -12.71 -0.26 -23.97
N GLY A 21 -13.68 -0.03 -23.08
CA GLY A 21 -13.42 0.33 -21.68
C GLY A 21 -12.68 -0.76 -20.90
N VAL A 22 -12.99 -2.03 -21.13
CA VAL A 22 -12.28 -3.15 -20.50
C VAL A 22 -10.85 -3.27 -21.04
N TRP A 23 -10.67 -3.19 -22.35
CA TRP A 23 -9.35 -3.34 -22.98
C TRP A 23 -8.41 -2.15 -22.74
N TYR A 24 -8.91 -0.92 -22.84
CA TYR A 24 -8.09 0.29 -22.67
C TYR A 24 -8.09 0.83 -21.23
N GLY A 25 -9.13 0.55 -20.44
CA GLY A 25 -9.23 1.05 -19.07
C GLY A 25 -8.45 0.23 -18.05
N GLY A 26 -8.16 -1.04 -18.32
CA GLY A 26 -7.53 -1.96 -17.36
C GLY A 26 -6.25 -1.41 -16.72
N ALA A 27 -5.34 -0.86 -17.53
CA ALA A 27 -4.09 -0.27 -17.04
C ALA A 27 -4.30 0.98 -16.16
N VAL A 28 -5.34 1.77 -16.43
CA VAL A 28 -5.69 2.96 -15.64
C VAL A 28 -6.28 2.55 -14.30
N TYR A 29 -7.18 1.56 -14.28
CA TYR A 29 -7.73 1.00 -13.05
C TYR A 29 -6.65 0.38 -12.17
N GLU A 30 -5.72 -0.36 -12.77
CA GLU A 30 -4.63 -0.99 -12.01
C GLU A 30 -3.70 0.05 -11.39
N ARG A 31 -3.28 1.07 -12.14
CA ARG A 31 -2.50 2.18 -11.56
C ARG A 31 -3.25 2.93 -10.48
N ALA A 32 -4.55 3.18 -10.66
CA ALA A 32 -5.38 3.84 -9.67
C ALA A 32 -5.48 3.01 -8.37
N ARG A 33 -5.63 1.69 -8.51
CA ARG A 33 -5.63 0.74 -7.41
C ARG A 33 -4.29 0.75 -6.66
N LEU A 34 -3.16 0.57 -7.36
CA LEU A 34 -1.82 0.60 -6.77
C LEU A 34 -1.54 1.92 -6.05
N ARG A 35 -1.97 3.04 -6.65
CA ARG A 35 -1.85 4.35 -6.02
C ARG A 35 -2.69 4.45 -4.74
N SER A 36 -3.91 3.93 -4.75
CA SER A 36 -4.78 3.95 -3.57
C SER A 36 -4.20 3.12 -2.43
N GLU A 37 -3.61 1.97 -2.73
CA GLU A 37 -2.97 1.10 -1.74
C GLU A 37 -1.71 1.77 -1.16
N LEU A 38 -0.88 2.35 -2.02
CA LEU A 38 0.30 3.10 -1.60
C LEU A 38 -0.07 4.27 -0.67
N VAL A 39 -1.08 5.07 -1.04
CA VAL A 39 -1.53 6.20 -0.21
C VAL A 39 -2.08 5.72 1.12
N ALA A 40 -2.82 4.61 1.15
CA ALA A 40 -3.34 4.03 2.37
C ALA A 40 -2.19 3.59 3.30
N VAL A 41 -1.18 2.89 2.77
CA VAL A 41 -0.02 2.44 3.54
C VAL A 41 0.80 3.62 4.06
N VAL A 42 1.11 4.61 3.21
CA VAL A 42 1.85 5.80 3.65
C VAL A 42 1.10 6.57 4.74
N GLY A 43 -0.23 6.71 4.61
CA GLY A 43 -1.05 7.34 5.63
C GLY A 43 -1.03 6.57 6.96
N GLN A 44 -1.11 5.24 6.92
CA GLN A 44 -1.02 4.40 8.11
C GLN A 44 0.38 4.45 8.74
N GLN A 45 1.43 4.48 7.94
CA GLN A 45 2.81 4.62 8.41
C GLN A 45 3.01 5.93 9.17
N GLN A 46 2.46 7.04 8.65
CA GLN A 46 2.47 8.33 9.34
C GLN A 46 1.72 8.30 10.68
N GLN A 47 0.59 7.57 10.75
CA GLN A 47 -0.14 7.39 12.01
C GLN A 47 0.66 6.61 13.05
N ILE A 48 1.35 5.53 12.62
CA ILE A 48 2.22 4.75 13.51
C ILE A 48 3.41 5.60 13.96
N ALA A 49 4.07 6.32 13.05
CA ALA A 49 5.18 7.20 13.38
C ALA A 49 4.78 8.30 14.39
N ALA A 50 3.61 8.92 14.19
CA ALA A 50 3.07 9.92 15.12
C ALA A 50 2.73 9.32 16.48
N ALA A 51 2.18 8.08 16.52
CA ALA A 51 1.89 7.39 17.77
C ALA A 51 3.17 7.05 18.56
N LEU A 52 4.24 6.66 17.86
CA LEU A 52 5.55 6.40 18.44
C LEU A 52 6.17 7.68 19.03
N ASP A 53 6.14 8.77 18.29
CA ASP A 53 6.64 10.08 18.75
C ASP A 53 5.86 10.57 19.98
N LEU A 54 4.54 10.39 20.00
CA LEU A 54 3.71 10.72 21.16
C LEU A 54 4.05 9.84 22.37
N TYR A 55 4.31 8.54 22.16
CA TYR A 55 4.70 7.61 23.22
C TYR A 55 6.06 7.98 23.84
N GLU A 56 7.04 8.39 23.03
CA GLU A 56 8.33 8.87 23.53
C GLU A 56 8.20 10.21 24.26
N THR A 57 7.36 11.10 23.75
CA THR A 57 7.09 12.40 24.38
C THR A 57 6.44 12.24 25.75
N ASP A 58 5.62 11.21 25.95
CA ASP A 58 4.98 10.89 27.25
C ASP A 58 5.93 10.15 28.22
N GLY A 59 7.21 10.01 27.87
CA GLY A 59 8.24 9.38 28.71
C GLY A 59 8.37 7.87 28.53
N GLY A 60 7.64 7.28 27.58
CA GLY A 60 7.88 5.93 27.10
C GLY A 60 9.21 5.80 26.36
N ARG A 61 9.70 4.57 26.18
CA ARG A 61 10.85 4.29 25.30
C ARG A 61 10.42 3.30 24.24
N VAL A 62 10.52 3.63 22.96
CA VAL A 62 10.07 2.68 21.92
C VAL A 62 10.85 1.36 21.99
N SER A 63 12.10 1.39 22.42
CA SER A 63 12.90 0.18 22.68
C SER A 63 12.28 -0.79 23.70
N SER A 64 11.36 -0.34 24.58
CA SER A 64 10.66 -1.23 25.53
C SER A 64 9.40 -1.89 24.96
N LEU A 65 8.90 -1.41 23.81
CA LEU A 65 7.71 -1.94 23.14
C LEU A 65 8.00 -3.22 22.31
N GLY A 66 9.27 -3.57 22.12
CA GLY A 66 9.69 -4.73 21.31
C GLY A 66 9.89 -4.36 19.83
N ASP A 67 9.71 -5.34 18.94
CA ASP A 67 9.78 -5.16 17.48
C ASP A 67 8.46 -5.62 16.82
N ASP A 68 8.21 -5.15 15.59
CA ASP A 68 7.09 -5.56 14.73
C ASP A 68 5.70 -5.44 15.41
N SER A 69 4.95 -6.53 15.46
CA SER A 69 3.58 -6.57 15.99
C SER A 69 3.51 -6.30 17.49
N ALA A 70 4.59 -6.54 18.23
CA ALA A 70 4.66 -6.22 19.65
C ALA A 70 4.59 -4.71 19.89
N VAL A 71 5.24 -3.92 19.03
CA VAL A 71 5.21 -2.45 19.12
C VAL A 71 3.81 -1.91 18.91
N LEU A 72 3.12 -2.40 17.88
CA LEU A 72 1.77 -1.97 17.57
C LEU A 72 0.78 -2.40 18.67
N GLY A 73 0.95 -3.61 19.21
CA GLY A 73 0.17 -4.08 20.35
C GLY A 73 0.35 -3.18 21.57
N GLY A 74 1.61 -2.87 21.91
CA GLY A 74 1.90 -2.00 23.05
C GLY A 74 1.43 -0.56 22.87
N LEU A 75 1.46 -0.01 21.64
CA LEU A 75 0.86 1.30 21.33
C LEU A 75 -0.67 1.31 21.46
N VAL A 76 -1.33 0.19 21.16
CA VAL A 76 -2.78 0.05 21.38
C VAL A 76 -3.10 -0.06 22.87
N GLU A 77 -2.34 -0.88 23.61
CA GLU A 77 -2.51 -1.04 25.06
C GLU A 77 -2.29 0.26 25.83
N SER A 78 -1.33 1.07 25.39
CA SER A 78 -1.03 2.39 25.96
C SER A 78 -1.96 3.50 25.47
N GLY A 79 -2.88 3.21 24.55
CA GLY A 79 -3.92 4.15 24.10
C GLY A 79 -3.48 5.16 23.04
N PHE A 80 -2.27 5.03 22.50
CA PHE A 80 -1.75 5.88 21.43
C PHE A 80 -2.27 5.47 20.04
N LEU A 81 -2.66 4.20 19.89
CA LEU A 81 -3.40 3.70 18.73
C LEU A 81 -4.76 3.15 19.17
N LYS A 82 -5.80 3.41 18.37
CA LYS A 82 -7.14 2.84 18.61
C LYS A 82 -7.19 1.34 18.29
N SER A 83 -6.46 0.92 17.27
CA SER A 83 -6.39 -0.46 16.79
C SER A 83 -5.14 -0.64 15.93
N VAL A 84 -4.65 -1.88 15.81
CA VAL A 84 -3.55 -2.21 14.89
C VAL A 84 -4.02 -1.99 13.44
N PRO A 85 -3.31 -1.18 12.63
CA PRO A 85 -3.65 -1.00 11.22
C PRO A 85 -3.56 -2.32 10.44
N PRO A 86 -4.41 -2.54 9.43
CA PRO A 86 -4.36 -3.77 8.63
C PRO A 86 -3.03 -3.88 7.87
N GLY A 87 -2.51 -5.11 7.74
CA GLY A 87 -1.25 -5.41 7.05
C GLY A 87 -0.25 -6.15 7.93
N THR A 88 0.92 -6.46 7.36
CA THR A 88 2.03 -7.15 8.03
C THR A 88 3.11 -6.14 8.39
N TRP A 89 2.73 -5.17 9.21
CA TRP A 89 3.60 -4.09 9.66
C TRP A 89 4.84 -4.62 10.38
N ARG A 90 5.99 -4.10 9.95
CA ARG A 90 7.29 -4.34 10.54
C ARG A 90 7.81 -3.03 11.10
N VAL A 91 8.29 -3.09 12.33
CA VAL A 91 8.83 -1.93 13.06
C VAL A 91 10.15 -2.37 13.65
N ARG A 92 11.26 -1.83 13.13
CA ARG A 92 12.61 -2.13 13.59
C ARG A 92 13.30 -0.89 14.13
N ARG A 93 14.37 -1.15 14.90
CA ARG A 93 15.25 -0.13 15.51
C ARG A 93 14.47 0.89 16.33
N GLY A 94 13.53 0.43 17.14
CA GLY A 94 12.77 1.32 18.00
C GLY A 94 11.94 2.37 17.24
N GLY A 95 11.42 2.04 16.06
CA GLY A 95 10.52 2.93 15.32
C GLY A 95 11.17 3.71 14.17
N GLU A 96 12.50 3.66 14.02
CA GLU A 96 13.19 4.34 12.91
C GLU A 96 12.83 3.76 11.54
N GLN A 97 12.52 2.47 11.49
CA GLN A 97 12.10 1.79 10.25
C GLN A 97 10.73 1.18 10.46
N ILE A 98 9.73 1.79 9.82
CA ILE A 98 8.35 1.32 9.78
C ILE A 98 8.06 0.99 8.32
N TRP A 99 7.69 -0.25 8.03
CA TRP A 99 7.24 -0.62 6.69
C TRP A 99 6.11 -1.63 6.76
N ASN A 100 5.27 -1.62 5.74
CA ASN A 100 4.24 -2.62 5.53
C ASN A 100 4.48 -3.17 4.15
N PRO A 101 4.77 -4.48 4.01
CA PRO A 101 4.81 -5.09 2.70
C PRO A 101 3.43 -4.89 2.07
N LEU A 102 3.41 -4.18 0.95
CA LEU A 102 2.18 -4.03 0.18
C LEU A 102 1.75 -5.44 -0.27
N SER A 103 0.45 -5.66 -0.40
CA SER A 103 -0.12 -6.98 -0.74
C SER A 103 0.02 -7.26 -2.25
N ILE A 104 1.22 -7.00 -2.78
CA ILE A 104 1.52 -6.99 -4.19
C ILE A 104 1.84 -8.42 -4.62
N GLN A 105 0.95 -8.98 -5.44
CA GLN A 105 1.06 -10.37 -5.87
C GLN A 105 1.96 -10.55 -7.11
N THR A 106 2.42 -9.46 -7.75
CA THR A 106 3.21 -9.53 -9.00
C THR A 106 4.38 -8.57 -9.01
N LEU A 107 5.48 -8.99 -9.65
CA LEU A 107 6.67 -8.15 -9.88
C LEU A 107 6.33 -6.85 -10.66
N GLU A 108 5.40 -6.92 -11.61
CA GLU A 108 4.94 -5.76 -12.39
C GLU A 108 4.24 -4.73 -11.51
N ALA A 109 3.39 -5.16 -10.59
CA ALA A 109 2.71 -4.25 -9.67
C ALA A 109 3.70 -3.62 -8.68
N CYS A 110 4.74 -4.34 -8.27
CA CYS A 110 5.81 -3.81 -7.41
C CYS A 110 6.62 -2.73 -8.13
N ALA A 111 7.08 -3.02 -9.35
CA ALA A 111 7.73 -2.05 -10.22
C ALA A 111 6.83 -0.84 -10.50
N GLY A 112 5.53 -1.06 -10.73
CA GLY A 112 4.55 -0.01 -10.95
C GLY A 112 4.41 0.93 -9.75
N VAL A 113 4.39 0.41 -8.53
CA VAL A 113 4.34 1.25 -7.31
C VAL A 113 5.60 2.12 -7.18
N ASN A 114 6.78 1.58 -7.49
CA ASN A 114 8.01 2.35 -7.49
C ASN A 114 7.99 3.45 -8.57
N GLY A 115 7.45 3.15 -9.75
CA GLY A 115 7.20 4.16 -10.79
C GLY A 115 6.28 5.30 -10.34
N LEU A 116 5.26 5.01 -9.52
CA LEU A 116 4.31 6.03 -9.02
C LEU A 116 4.96 7.11 -8.16
N VAL A 117 6.10 6.82 -7.52
CA VAL A 117 6.87 7.78 -6.71
C VAL A 117 8.05 8.39 -7.47
N GLY A 118 8.16 8.14 -8.78
CA GLY A 118 9.23 8.65 -9.63
C GLY A 118 10.56 7.89 -9.52
N LEU A 119 10.54 6.68 -8.94
CA LEU A 119 11.69 5.78 -8.93
C LEU A 119 11.71 4.90 -10.19
N PRO A 120 12.83 4.21 -10.49
CA PRO A 120 12.87 3.24 -11.56
C PRO A 120 11.78 2.17 -11.38
N GLU A 121 11.10 1.80 -12.46
CA GLU A 121 10.08 0.73 -12.49
C GLU A 121 10.75 -0.65 -12.39
N VAL A 122 11.37 -0.90 -11.24
CA VAL A 122 12.01 -2.16 -10.88
C VAL A 122 11.46 -2.61 -9.53
N CYS A 123 11.38 -3.92 -9.32
CA CYS A 123 11.10 -4.49 -8.00
C CYS A 123 12.41 -5.01 -7.42
N PRO A 124 13.10 -4.26 -6.55
CA PRO A 124 14.31 -4.74 -5.89
C PRO A 124 13.94 -5.73 -4.76
N PRO A 125 14.88 -6.58 -4.33
CA PRO A 125 14.69 -7.39 -3.12
C PRO A 125 14.53 -6.50 -1.88
N CYS A 126 13.74 -6.93 -0.89
CA CYS A 126 13.53 -6.20 0.37
C CYS A 126 14.73 -6.34 1.33
N ASP A 127 15.82 -5.63 1.07
CA ASP A 127 16.93 -5.47 2.01
C ASP A 127 16.83 -4.14 2.80
N SER A 128 17.67 -3.96 3.82
CA SER A 128 17.62 -2.77 4.68
C SER A 128 17.92 -1.45 3.95
N GLU A 129 18.65 -1.50 2.83
CA GLU A 129 19.00 -0.30 2.04
C GLU A 129 17.85 0.06 1.11
N THR A 130 17.33 -0.92 0.39
CA THR A 130 16.22 -0.80 -0.55
C THR A 130 14.91 -0.44 0.15
N LEU A 131 14.61 -0.99 1.33
CA LEU A 131 13.44 -0.62 2.14
C LEU A 131 13.42 0.87 2.53
N SER A 132 14.57 1.51 2.63
CA SER A 132 14.66 2.94 2.93
C SER A 132 14.36 3.83 1.71
N ARG A 133 14.46 3.26 0.51
CA ARG A 133 14.44 4.00 -0.76
C ARG A 133 13.22 3.68 -1.61
N TYR A 134 12.78 2.43 -1.62
CA TYR A 134 11.70 1.93 -2.47
C TYR A 134 10.46 1.65 -1.62
N PRO A 135 9.28 2.20 -1.97
CA PRO A 135 8.05 1.92 -1.27
C PRO A 135 7.53 0.48 -1.48
N ALA A 136 7.95 -0.18 -2.56
CA ALA A 136 7.65 -1.59 -2.84
C ALA A 136 8.94 -2.35 -3.15
N CYS A 137 9.04 -3.57 -2.62
CA CYS A 137 10.15 -4.49 -2.85
C CYS A 137 9.64 -5.93 -2.82
N GLU A 138 10.44 -6.85 -3.35
CA GLU A 138 10.17 -8.29 -3.36
C GLU A 138 10.58 -8.91 -2.01
N LEU A 139 9.61 -9.51 -1.31
CA LEU A 139 9.88 -10.29 -0.10
C LEU A 139 10.48 -11.65 -0.50
N GLU A 140 11.48 -12.14 0.23
CA GLU A 140 11.99 -13.49 0.05
C GLU A 140 10.93 -14.54 0.46
N GLU A 141 10.92 -15.70 -0.22
CA GLU A 141 10.06 -16.84 0.11
C GLU A 141 10.35 -17.34 1.54
N GLY A 142 9.58 -16.85 2.51
CA GLY A 142 9.75 -17.18 3.93
C GLY A 142 9.34 -16.07 4.91
N ASP A 143 9.16 -14.84 4.44
CA ASP A 143 8.83 -13.67 5.27
C ASP A 143 7.33 -13.32 5.36
N VAL A 144 6.47 -14.23 4.87
CA VAL A 144 4.98 -14.13 4.92
C VAL A 144 4.43 -14.65 6.24
#